data_AF-A0A090X1D7-F1
#
_entry.id   AF-A0A090X1D7-F1
#
_cell.length_a   1.000
_cell.length_b   1.000
_cell.length_c   1.000
_cell.angle_alpha   90.00
_cell.angle_beta   90.00
_cell.angle_gamma   90.00
#
_symmetry.space_group_name_H-M   'P 1'
#
loop_
_entity.id
_entity.type
_entity.pdbx_description
1 polymer ?
#
loop_
_entity_poly.entity_id
_entity_poly.type
_entity_poly.pdbx_seq_one_letter_code
_entity_poly.pdbx_strand_id
1 'polypeptide(L)'
;MSNYHIKHLEEYYQVYRKSVREPENFWEEIAEEHFMWQKKWDKVLSWDFSKPEVKWFEGAQLNITENCIDRHLPTRGDKTAILFEPNDPKDPAEHITYNQLHDRVNQFANVLKSRGIAKGDRVCIYLPMIPRIGYCHFSMC
;
A
#
# COMPACT_ATOMS: atom_id res chain seq x y z
N MET A 1 -14.05 -6.75 -13.70
CA MET A 1 -13.54 -6.35 -15.05
C MET A 1 -13.04 -4.94 -14.90
N SER A 2 -11.72 -4.71 -14.90
CA SER A 2 -11.12 -3.45 -14.43
C SER A 2 -11.48 -2.24 -15.30
N ASN A 3 -12.58 -1.56 -14.93
CA ASN A 3 -13.14 -0.36 -15.54
C ASN A 3 -12.52 0.95 -15.01
N TYR A 4 -11.28 0.92 -14.52
CA TYR A 4 -10.62 2.12 -13.95
C TYR A 4 -9.76 2.88 -14.96
N HIS A 5 -9.44 2.26 -16.10
CA HIS A 5 -8.75 2.91 -17.20
C HIS A 5 -9.77 3.62 -18.08
N ILE A 6 -10.06 4.88 -17.74
CA ILE A 6 -10.98 5.72 -18.51
C ILE A 6 -10.33 6.08 -19.84
N LYS A 7 -10.98 5.72 -20.95
CA LYS A 7 -10.49 5.97 -22.31
C LYS A 7 -11.04 7.26 -22.91
N HIS A 8 -12.24 7.68 -22.52
CA HIS A 8 -12.88 8.89 -23.02
C HIS A 8 -13.80 9.55 -21.99
N LEU A 9 -14.13 10.82 -22.23
CA LEU A 9 -14.87 11.66 -21.28
C LEU A 9 -16.28 11.09 -20.94
N GLU A 10 -16.96 10.46 -21.88
CA GLU A 10 -18.27 9.86 -21.61
C GLU A 10 -18.18 8.70 -20.59
N GLU A 11 -17.11 7.90 -20.66
CA GLU A 11 -16.87 6.80 -19.73
C GLU A 11 -16.55 7.34 -18.33
N TYR A 12 -15.79 8.45 -18.23
CA TYR A 12 -15.60 9.15 -16.96
C TYR A 12 -16.92 9.49 -16.29
N TYR A 13 -17.86 10.10 -17.02
CA TYR A 13 -19.15 10.49 -16.43
C TYR A 13 -19.96 9.28 -15.98
N GLN A 14 -19.89 8.16 -16.69
CA GLN A 14 -20.56 6.92 -16.30
C GLN A 14 -19.98 6.33 -15.02
N VAL A 15 -18.65 6.17 -14.97
CA VAL A 15 -17.93 5.63 -13.80
C VAL A 15 -18.12 6.53 -12.58
N TYR A 16 -18.01 7.86 -12.77
CA TYR A 16 -18.22 8.83 -11.71
C TYR A 16 -19.66 8.81 -11.16
N ARG A 17 -20.67 8.68 -12.03
CA ARG A 17 -22.06 8.55 -11.57
C ARG A 17 -22.27 7.29 -10.73
N LYS A 18 -21.62 6.17 -11.09
CA LYS A 18 -21.67 4.92 -10.30
C LYS A 18 -21.03 5.13 -8.93
N SER A 19 -19.86 5.76 -8.85
CA SER A 19 -19.16 5.96 -7.58
C SER A 19 -19.88 6.88 -6.60
N VAL A 20 -20.66 7.85 -7.10
CA VAL A 20 -21.45 8.77 -6.26
C VAL A 20 -22.81 8.19 -5.87
N ARG A 21 -23.49 7.50 -6.79
CA ARG A 21 -24.85 6.97 -6.53
C ARG A 21 -24.82 5.67 -5.74
N GLU A 22 -23.81 4.83 -5.96
CA GLU A 22 -23.67 3.51 -5.35
C GLU A 22 -22.25 3.33 -4.80
N PRO A 23 -21.83 4.14 -3.80
CA PRO A 23 -20.45 4.17 -3.32
C PRO A 23 -20.02 2.83 -2.72
N GLU A 24 -20.88 2.15 -1.96
CA GLU A 24 -20.55 0.86 -1.33
C GLU A 24 -20.23 -0.19 -2.39
N ASN A 25 -21.14 -0.43 -3.34
CA ASN A 25 -20.93 -1.41 -4.42
C ASN A 25 -19.69 -1.07 -5.27
N PHE A 26 -19.47 0.22 -5.56
CA PHE A 26 -18.34 0.66 -6.37
C PHE A 26 -16.99 0.42 -5.68
N TRP A 27 -16.87 0.82 -4.41
CA TRP A 27 -15.63 0.67 -3.66
C TRP A 27 -15.39 -0.76 -3.18
N GLU A 28 -16.44 -1.56 -3.00
CA GLU A 28 -16.34 -3.00 -2.74
C GLU A 28 -15.63 -3.72 -3.90
N GLU A 29 -16.09 -3.46 -5.13
CA GLU A 29 -15.50 -4.03 -6.36
C GLU A 29 -14.01 -3.66 -6.48
N ILE A 30 -13.67 -2.38 -6.24
CA ILE A 30 -12.27 -1.90 -6.26
C ILE A 30 -11.43 -2.62 -5.21
N ALA A 31 -11.91 -2.65 -3.96
CA ALA A 31 -11.16 -3.19 -2.84
C ALA A 31 -10.89 -4.68 -3.02
N GLU A 32 -11.87 -5.43 -3.53
CA GLU A 32 -11.77 -6.87 -3.75
C GLU A 32 -10.84 -7.21 -4.92
N GLU A 33 -10.86 -6.43 -6.01
CA GLU A 33 -10.00 -6.69 -7.18
C GLU A 33 -8.52 -6.30 -6.95
N HIS A 34 -8.24 -5.29 -6.11
CA HIS A 34 -6.92 -4.64 -6.09
C HIS A 34 -6.08 -4.86 -4.83
N PHE A 35 -6.66 -5.39 -3.75
CA PHE A 35 -5.96 -5.60 -2.50
C PHE A 35 -6.03 -7.07 -2.07
N MET A 36 -4.96 -7.52 -1.46
CA MET A 36 -4.90 -8.79 -0.76
C MET A 36 -5.36 -8.56 0.68
N TRP A 37 -6.47 -9.18 1.04
CA TRP A 37 -7.07 -9.09 2.36
C TRP A 37 -6.84 -10.39 3.12
N GLN A 38 -6.45 -10.28 4.38
CA GLN A 38 -6.38 -11.41 5.29
C GLN A 38 -7.78 -11.75 5.84
N LYS A 39 -8.60 -10.73 6.07
CA LYS A 39 -10.02 -10.86 6.42
C LYS A 39 -10.84 -9.83 5.63
N LYS A 40 -11.90 -10.28 4.96
CA LYS A 40 -12.84 -9.40 4.25
C LYS A 40 -13.61 -8.54 5.27
N TRP A 41 -13.99 -7.33 4.86
CA TRP A 41 -14.82 -6.41 5.66
C TRP A 41 -16.19 -6.99 5.96
N ASP A 42 -16.79 -6.52 7.05
CA ASP A 42 -18.18 -6.75 7.42
C ASP A 42 -19.08 -5.63 6.86
N LYS A 43 -18.55 -4.40 6.72
CA LYS A 43 -19.25 -3.23 6.16
C LYS A 43 -18.30 -2.35 5.35
N VAL A 44 -18.72 -1.92 4.15
CA VAL A 44 -17.86 -1.13 3.25
C VAL A 44 -17.75 0.33 3.70
N LEU A 45 -18.87 0.98 4.01
CA LEU A 45 -18.89 2.38 4.39
C LEU A 45 -19.87 2.63 5.54
N SER A 46 -19.39 3.27 6.60
CA SER A 46 -20.22 3.77 7.68
C SER A 46 -19.84 5.22 7.95
N TRP A 47 -20.82 6.12 7.91
CA TRP A 47 -20.59 7.52 8.18
C TRP A 47 -21.71 8.07 9.07
N ASP A 48 -21.31 8.96 9.95
CA ASP A 48 -22.17 9.89 10.65
C ASP A 48 -21.59 11.28 10.32
N PHE A 49 -22.41 12.27 9.98
CA PHE A 49 -21.93 13.65 9.80
C PHE A 49 -22.26 14.53 11.02
N SER A 50 -23.09 14.03 11.94
CA SER A 50 -23.34 14.67 13.23
C SER A 50 -22.19 14.43 14.22
N LYS A 51 -21.51 13.28 14.09
CA LYS A 51 -20.20 12.98 14.67
C LYS A 51 -19.22 12.95 13.51
N PRO A 52 -18.06 13.61 13.53
CA PRO A 52 -17.11 13.61 12.41
C PRO A 52 -16.40 12.25 12.26
N GLU A 53 -17.17 11.19 12.02
CA GLU A 53 -16.74 9.79 11.98
C GLU A 53 -17.10 9.17 10.64
N VAL A 54 -16.07 8.75 9.91
CA VAL A 54 -16.20 8.02 8.65
C VAL A 54 -15.30 6.80 8.73
N LYS A 55 -15.87 5.63 8.51
CA LYS A 55 -15.17 4.34 8.55
C LYS A 55 -15.37 3.61 7.23
N TRP A 56 -14.26 3.11 6.70
CA TRP A 56 -14.21 2.32 5.48
C TRP A 56 -13.73 0.91 5.80
N PHE A 57 -14.35 -0.09 5.17
CA PHE A 57 -13.99 -1.50 5.28
C PHE A 57 -13.90 -1.99 6.73
N GLU A 58 -14.94 -1.69 7.52
CA GLU A 58 -14.99 -2.08 8.94
C GLU A 58 -14.89 -3.60 9.09
N GLY A 59 -14.08 -4.03 10.05
CA GLY A 59 -13.85 -5.44 10.33
C GLY A 59 -12.83 -6.13 9.42
N ALA A 60 -12.32 -5.44 8.39
CA ALA A 60 -11.30 -5.98 7.50
C ALA A 60 -9.91 -6.03 8.16
N GLN A 61 -9.09 -6.96 7.68
CA GLN A 61 -7.68 -7.07 8.06
C GLN A 61 -6.82 -7.17 6.82
N LEU A 62 -5.80 -6.31 6.76
CA LEU A 62 -4.80 -6.27 5.69
C LEU A 62 -3.45 -5.87 6.27
N ASN A 63 -2.37 -6.28 5.62
CA ASN A 63 -1.05 -5.72 5.83
C ASN A 63 -0.63 -4.97 4.56
N ILE A 64 -0.19 -3.72 4.72
CA ILE A 64 0.19 -2.88 3.57
C ILE A 64 1.49 -3.37 2.92
N THR A 65 2.42 -3.90 3.70
CA THR A 65 3.68 -4.48 3.21
C THR A 65 3.41 -5.71 2.37
N GLU A 66 2.46 -6.57 2.77
CA GLU A 66 2.02 -7.70 1.95
C GLU A 66 1.49 -7.25 0.58
N ASN A 67 0.75 -6.15 0.56
CA ASN A 67 0.19 -5.57 -0.66
C ASN A 67 1.24 -4.84 -1.51
N CYS A 68 2.25 -4.23 -0.91
CA CYS A 68 3.26 -3.48 -1.63
C CYS A 68 4.44 -4.35 -2.08
N ILE A 69 4.74 -5.45 -1.38
CA ILE A 69 5.95 -6.25 -1.58
C ILE A 69 5.60 -7.72 -1.76
N ASP A 70 5.07 -8.39 -0.73
CA ASP A 70 5.03 -9.85 -0.66
C ASP A 70 4.21 -10.49 -1.77
N ARG A 71 3.05 -9.92 -2.12
CA ARG A 71 2.21 -10.43 -3.21
C ARG A 71 2.91 -10.43 -4.58
N HIS A 72 3.95 -9.62 -4.74
CA HIS A 72 4.69 -9.51 -6.00
C HIS A 72 5.89 -10.46 -6.07
N LEU A 73 6.37 -11.02 -4.95
CA LEU A 73 7.54 -11.89 -4.92
C LEU A 73 7.41 -13.14 -5.83
N PRO A 74 6.29 -13.88 -5.84
CA PRO A 74 6.21 -15.12 -6.62
C PRO A 74 6.29 -14.91 -8.14
N THR A 75 5.89 -13.75 -8.63
CA THR A 75 5.78 -13.47 -10.08
C THR A 75 6.78 -12.43 -10.59
N ARG A 76 7.30 -11.58 -9.69
CA ARG A 76 8.10 -10.40 -10.03
C ARG A 76 9.26 -10.18 -9.05
N GLY A 77 9.69 -11.22 -8.32
CA GLY A 77 10.76 -11.12 -7.31
C GLY A 77 12.04 -10.44 -7.82
N ASP A 78 12.48 -10.76 -9.03
CA ASP A 78 13.69 -10.19 -9.63
C ASP A 78 13.46 -8.86 -10.38
N LYS A 79 12.19 -8.41 -10.47
CA LYS A 79 11.89 -7.10 -11.05
C LYS A 79 12.36 -5.99 -10.10
N THR A 80 12.99 -4.96 -10.65
CA THR A 80 13.32 -3.73 -9.92
C THR A 80 12.04 -3.11 -9.33
N ALA A 81 11.98 -3.03 -8.01
CA ALA A 81 10.94 -2.37 -7.23
C ALA A 81 11.26 -0.90 -6.99
N ILE A 82 12.53 -0.61 -6.62
CA ILE A 82 13.03 0.75 -6.43
C ILE A 82 14.21 0.95 -7.38
N LEU A 83 14.08 1.95 -8.25
CA LEU A 83 15.18 2.51 -9.01
C LEU A 83 15.59 3.79 -8.31
N PHE A 84 16.77 3.80 -7.71
CA PHE A 84 17.28 4.94 -6.98
C PHE A 84 18.41 5.60 -7.75
N GLU A 85 18.25 6.90 -8.01
CA GLU A 85 19.26 7.75 -8.62
C GLU A 85 19.98 8.53 -7.52
N PRO A 86 21.29 8.34 -7.33
CA PRO A 86 22.08 9.14 -6.40
C PRO A 86 22.14 10.63 -6.79
N ASN A 87 22.54 11.48 -5.84
CA ASN A 87 22.68 12.91 -6.10
C ASN A 87 23.90 13.24 -6.98
N ASP A 88 24.98 12.47 -6.88
CA ASP A 88 26.14 12.63 -7.76
C ASP A 88 25.88 11.83 -9.06
N PRO A 89 25.82 12.48 -10.23
CA PRO A 89 25.62 11.78 -11.51
C PRO A 89 26.74 10.78 -11.87
N LYS A 90 27.88 10.82 -11.17
CA LYS A 90 28.96 9.84 -11.33
C LYS A 90 28.69 8.55 -10.56
N ASP A 91 27.84 8.59 -9.55
CA ASP A 91 27.46 7.41 -8.80
C ASP A 91 26.45 6.59 -9.61
N PRO A 92 26.62 5.26 -9.70
CA PRO A 92 25.71 4.43 -10.47
C PRO A 92 24.32 4.35 -9.80
N ALA A 93 23.28 4.31 -10.62
CA ALA A 93 21.92 4.06 -10.16
C ALA A 93 21.82 2.70 -9.43
N GLU A 94 21.09 2.69 -8.32
CA GLU A 94 20.82 1.47 -7.56
C GLU A 94 19.49 0.85 -8.02
N HIS A 95 19.58 -0.39 -8.51
CA HIS A 95 18.41 -1.19 -8.88
C HIS A 95 18.11 -2.20 -7.78
N ILE A 96 17.06 -1.95 -7.01
CA ILE A 96 16.64 -2.81 -5.91
C ILE A 96 15.46 -3.64 -6.36
N THR A 97 15.63 -4.97 -6.38
CA THR A 97 14.55 -5.90 -6.76
C THR A 97 13.53 -6.09 -5.64
N TYR A 98 12.35 -6.66 -5.95
CA TYR A 98 11.35 -7.00 -4.94
C TYR A 98 11.91 -7.96 -3.87
N ASN A 99 12.68 -8.97 -4.28
CA ASN A 99 13.34 -9.90 -3.35
C ASN A 99 14.29 -9.16 -2.39
N GLN A 100 15.15 -8.29 -2.94
CA GLN A 100 16.09 -7.52 -2.11
C GLN A 100 15.38 -6.50 -1.22
N LEU A 101 14.27 -5.92 -1.67
CA LEU A 101 13.45 -5.02 -0.87
C LEU A 101 12.82 -5.76 0.31
N HIS A 102 12.21 -6.93 0.05
CA HIS A 102 11.62 -7.78 1.08
C HIS A 102 12.63 -8.17 2.16
N ASP A 103 13.83 -8.62 1.76
CA ASP A 103 14.88 -9.00 2.70
C ASP A 103 15.29 -7.84 3.61
N ARG A 104 15.50 -6.65 3.04
CA ARG A 104 15.92 -5.46 3.80
C ARG A 104 14.82 -4.95 4.74
N VAL A 105 13.57 -5.00 4.30
CA VAL A 105 12.39 -4.66 5.13
C VAL A 105 12.29 -5.61 6.32
N ASN A 106 12.40 -6.92 6.09
CA ASN A 106 12.33 -7.92 7.16
C ASN A 106 13.49 -7.81 8.15
N GLN A 107 14.70 -7.55 7.67
CA GLN A 107 15.85 -7.29 8.55
C GLN A 107 15.58 -6.10 9.48
N PHE A 108 15.08 -4.97 8.95
CA PHE A 108 14.78 -3.80 9.77
C PHE A 108 13.60 -4.05 10.72
N ALA A 109 12.55 -4.73 10.27
CA ALA A 109 11.40 -5.09 11.09
C ALA A 109 11.81 -5.97 12.29
N ASN A 110 12.72 -6.93 12.08
CA ASN A 110 13.26 -7.76 13.15
C ASN A 110 14.09 -6.95 14.16
N VAL A 111 14.84 -5.95 13.69
CA VAL A 111 15.53 -5.01 14.59
C VAL A 111 14.52 -4.23 15.44
N LEU A 112 13.45 -3.68 14.84
CA LEU A 112 12.41 -2.97 15.61
C LEU A 112 11.75 -3.87 16.65
N LYS A 113 11.40 -5.11 16.27
CA LYS A 113 10.84 -6.12 17.19
C LYS A 113 11.81 -6.43 18.34
N SER A 114 13.11 -6.59 18.06
CA SER A 114 14.12 -6.82 19.10
C SER A 114 14.29 -5.65 20.07
N ARG A 115 13.89 -4.44 19.66
CA ARG A 115 13.88 -3.23 20.49
C ARG A 115 12.55 -3.03 21.23
N GLY A 116 11.63 -3.98 21.14
CA GLY A 116 10.37 -3.97 21.87
C GLY A 116 9.23 -3.18 21.20
N ILE A 117 9.38 -2.78 19.94
CA ILE A 117 8.32 -2.08 19.20
C ILE A 117 7.15 -3.03 18.93
N ALA A 118 5.94 -2.57 19.26
CA ALA A 118 4.69 -3.29 19.12
C ALA A 118 3.68 -2.53 18.25
N LYS A 119 2.59 -3.21 17.88
CA LYS A 119 1.50 -2.62 17.10
C LYS A 119 0.89 -1.44 17.88
N GLY A 120 0.85 -0.27 17.25
CA GLY A 120 0.33 0.97 17.84
C GLY A 120 1.42 1.91 18.36
N ASP A 121 2.67 1.44 18.45
CA ASP A 121 3.80 2.31 18.77
C ASP A 121 4.11 3.27 17.63
N ARG A 122 4.67 4.43 17.99
CA ARG A 122 5.05 5.48 17.05
C ARG A 122 6.56 5.52 16.91
N VAL A 123 7.06 5.36 15.69
CA VAL A 123 8.48 5.45 15.37
C VAL A 123 8.72 6.69 14.51
N CYS A 124 9.67 7.53 14.94
CA CYS A 124 10.07 8.70 14.17
C CYS A 124 11.18 8.33 13.20
N ILE A 125 11.04 8.72 11.92
CA ILE A 125 12.06 8.51 10.89
C ILE A 125 12.60 9.87 10.48
N TYR A 126 13.92 10.02 10.58
CA TYR A 126 14.64 11.19 10.10
C TYR A 126 15.72 10.75 9.12
N LEU A 127 15.34 10.59 7.86
CA LEU A 127 16.21 10.15 6.76
C LEU A 127 16.03 11.05 5.54
N PRO A 128 17.08 11.25 4.72
CA PRO A 128 16.96 11.92 3.43
C PRO A 128 16.26 11.02 2.39
N MET A 129 16.13 11.50 1.15
CA MET A 129 15.60 10.72 0.02
C MET A 129 16.62 9.65 -0.42
N ILE A 130 16.64 8.53 0.30
CA ILE A 130 17.50 7.36 0.04
C ILE A 130 16.67 6.09 0.14
N PRO A 131 17.08 4.96 -0.48
CA PRO A 131 16.27 3.74 -0.50
C PRO A 131 15.86 3.22 0.89
N ARG A 132 16.71 3.48 1.89
CA ARG A 132 16.48 3.13 3.29
C ARG A 132 15.19 3.71 3.85
N ILE A 133 14.69 4.85 3.34
CA ILE A 133 13.41 5.41 3.79
C ILE A 133 12.25 4.45 3.48
N GLY A 134 12.28 3.79 2.32
CA GLY A 134 11.30 2.76 1.96
C GLY A 134 11.38 1.57 2.88
N TYR A 135 12.60 1.11 3.19
CA TYR A 135 12.80 -0.04 4.10
C TYR A 135 12.24 0.25 5.50
N CYS A 136 12.51 1.45 6.02
CA CYS A 136 11.99 1.88 7.32
C CYS A 136 10.47 2.03 7.30
N HIS A 137 9.87 2.54 6.21
CA HIS A 137 8.43 2.70 6.13
C HIS A 137 7.69 1.35 6.15
N PHE A 138 8.09 0.42 5.28
CA PHE A 138 7.43 -0.89 5.16
C PHE A 138 7.67 -1.84 6.34
N SER A 139 8.71 -1.62 7.14
CA SER A 139 9.04 -2.49 8.28
C SER A 139 8.23 -2.20 9.55
N MET A 140 7.45 -1.11 9.57
CA MET A 140 6.61 -0.72 10.70
C MET A 140 5.19 -1.30 10.64
N CYS A 141 4.84 -2.01 9.57
CA CYS A 141 3.48 -2.45 9.27
C CYS A 141 3.19 -3.90 9.69
#